data_AF-A0A368P0G2-F1
#
_entry.id   AF-A0A368P0G2-F1
#
_cell.length_a   1.000
_cell.length_b   1.000
_cell.length_c   1.000
_cell.angle_alpha   90.00
_cell.angle_beta   90.00
_cell.angle_gamma   90.00
#
_symmetry.space_group_name_H-M   'P 1'
#
loop_
_entity.id
_entity.type
_entity.pdbx_description
1 polymer ?
#
loop_
_entity_poly.entity_id
_entity_poly.type
_entity_poly.pdbx_seq_one_letter_code
_entity_poly.pdbx_strand_id
1 'polypeptide(L)'
;MPTLGWFKSGKREHARSPLNRVYALPPSPSASRPAASGSSACGPARSSPAFAGHAVIPLVIVLVLGGCAGRPESVLKPVPVASDASQVNMLVFTTRKPADDPGLLYSGDRGTAISVNNVVVSIPPERNRKVGEVQWPSRVPPNPEHDFAVLKADKVPTESAALQWFNATRNKKRQAVIFVHGFNNTYSDAVFRFAQIIHDSGTDASPILFTWPSRGSVFDYLYDKESTTYSRRALEDLILQASKNPNVGEVTIISHSMGTWLTMEALRGVAMRTGAVPAKVGNVILASPDIDVDVFRRQLIEMGQKRPHFTIFTSNKDKALFVSRWLSGGVSRVGGMSQADLQPLAADMKVLGITAIDTSSVDSHDPLGHTAFADSPEIIRNLGKSIAGQSMEGGETTLGDRVGLVAIGTANLAGSAARTVVTAPMAVISSDARQSLKQEFSSEKKPLINGQIAY
;
A
#
# COMPACT_ATOMS: atom_id res chain seq x y z
N MET A 1 48.81 -35.24 -17.45
CA MET A 1 48.27 -35.98 -18.62
C MET A 1 48.07 -37.44 -18.21
N PRO A 2 47.11 -38.21 -18.78
CA PRO A 2 46.04 -37.83 -19.73
C PRO A 2 44.63 -38.43 -19.40
N THR A 3 43.64 -38.23 -20.30
CA THR A 3 42.35 -38.97 -20.47
C THR A 3 41.26 -38.83 -19.38
N LEU A 4 39.93 -38.92 -19.57
CA LEU A 4 38.93 -38.89 -20.69
C LEU A 4 37.53 -38.61 -20.04
N GLY A 5 36.40 -38.27 -20.68
CA GLY A 5 36.10 -37.76 -22.02
C GLY A 5 34.68 -38.13 -22.56
N TRP A 6 33.91 -37.14 -23.02
CA TRP A 6 32.70 -37.20 -23.90
C TRP A 6 31.39 -37.90 -23.45
N PHE A 7 30.26 -37.18 -23.54
CA PHE A 7 29.31 -37.34 -24.67
C PHE A 7 28.32 -36.17 -24.81
N LYS A 8 27.66 -36.05 -25.98
CA LYS A 8 26.89 -34.87 -26.43
C LYS A 8 25.63 -35.29 -27.19
N SER A 9 24.52 -34.55 -26.99
CA SER A 9 23.37 -34.36 -27.92
C SER A 9 22.47 -35.54 -28.30
N GLY A 10 21.15 -35.27 -28.32
CA GLY A 10 20.15 -36.06 -29.03
C GLY A 10 18.86 -35.26 -29.31
N LYS A 11 18.57 -34.97 -30.58
CA LYS A 11 17.24 -34.56 -31.08
C LYS A 11 16.48 -35.80 -31.56
N ARG A 12 15.13 -35.80 -31.48
CA ARG A 12 14.23 -36.50 -32.42
C ARG A 12 12.80 -35.94 -32.34
N GLU A 13 11.99 -36.27 -33.34
CA GLU A 13 10.78 -35.54 -33.75
C GLU A 13 9.44 -36.16 -33.31
N HIS A 14 8.40 -35.34 -33.45
CA HIS A 14 6.97 -35.62 -33.65
C HIS A 14 6.35 -37.01 -33.34
N ALA A 15 5.31 -36.96 -32.50
CA ALA A 15 4.08 -37.74 -32.66
C ALA A 15 2.85 -36.81 -32.52
N ARG A 16 1.73 -37.14 -33.17
CA ARG A 16 0.44 -36.40 -33.16
C ARG A 16 -0.65 -37.16 -32.39
N SER A 17 -1.76 -36.45 -32.10
CA SER A 17 -3.10 -36.94 -31.73
C SER A 17 -3.37 -37.28 -30.24
N PRO A 18 -4.64 -37.22 -29.76
CA PRO A 18 -5.74 -36.34 -30.21
C PRO A 18 -6.68 -35.78 -29.09
N LEU A 19 -7.52 -34.81 -29.49
CA LEU A 19 -8.90 -34.52 -29.02
C LEU A 19 -9.20 -34.02 -27.59
N ASN A 20 -9.83 -32.83 -27.59
CA ASN A 20 -10.83 -32.28 -26.65
C ASN A 20 -11.47 -33.24 -25.63
N ARG A 21 -11.53 -32.78 -24.36
CA ARG A 21 -12.71 -33.00 -23.50
C ARG A 21 -13.05 -31.76 -22.68
N VAL A 22 -14.21 -31.19 -22.99
CA VAL A 22 -14.92 -30.21 -22.17
C VAL A 22 -15.56 -30.95 -21.00
N TYR A 23 -15.39 -30.47 -19.77
CA TYR A 23 -16.16 -30.94 -18.62
C TYR A 23 -17.50 -30.20 -18.56
N ALA A 24 -18.57 -30.86 -19.00
CA ALA A 24 -19.94 -30.42 -18.79
C ALA A 24 -20.47 -30.98 -17.46
N LEU A 25 -21.15 -30.13 -16.67
CA LEU A 25 -21.85 -30.55 -15.45
C LEU A 25 -23.22 -31.16 -15.81
N PRO A 26 -23.68 -32.22 -15.12
CA PRO A 26 -24.99 -32.83 -15.36
C PRO A 26 -26.14 -32.01 -14.72
N PRO A 27 -27.37 -32.11 -15.24
CA PRO A 27 -28.53 -31.34 -14.76
C PRO A 27 -29.21 -31.96 -13.54
N SER A 28 -29.83 -31.10 -12.71
CA SER A 28 -30.68 -31.50 -11.58
C SER A 28 -32.02 -32.09 -12.05
N PRO A 29 -32.53 -33.18 -11.45
CA PRO A 29 -33.80 -33.79 -11.83
C PRO A 29 -35.00 -33.06 -11.23
N SER A 30 -35.98 -32.75 -12.08
CA SER A 30 -37.33 -32.33 -11.68
C SER A 30 -38.27 -33.54 -11.60
N ALA A 31 -38.89 -33.77 -10.44
CA ALA A 31 -39.99 -34.72 -10.24
C ALA A 31 -40.89 -34.19 -9.10
N SER A 32 -42.02 -33.52 -9.40
CA SER A 32 -43.33 -34.11 -9.74
C SER A 32 -44.08 -34.71 -8.56
N ARG A 33 -45.26 -34.16 -8.21
CA ARG A 33 -46.39 -34.92 -7.65
C ARG A 33 -47.75 -34.29 -8.06
N PRO A 34 -48.84 -35.07 -8.09
CA PRO A 34 -49.99 -34.79 -8.97
C PRO A 34 -51.27 -34.32 -8.24
N ALA A 35 -52.31 -34.11 -9.04
CA ALA A 35 -53.62 -33.56 -8.69
C ALA A 35 -54.54 -34.46 -7.83
N ALA A 36 -55.55 -33.84 -7.22
CA ALA A 36 -56.90 -34.42 -7.06
C ALA A 36 -57.96 -33.30 -6.93
N SER A 37 -59.19 -33.60 -7.35
CA SER A 37 -60.36 -32.72 -7.47
C SER A 37 -61.29 -32.73 -6.24
N GLY A 38 -62.10 -31.68 -6.04
CA GLY A 38 -63.15 -31.67 -4.99
C GLY A 38 -64.13 -30.50 -5.08
N SER A 39 -65.36 -30.81 -5.52
CA SER A 39 -66.50 -29.95 -5.85
C SER A 39 -67.23 -29.17 -4.72
N SER A 40 -67.75 -27.99 -5.09
CA SER A 40 -69.09 -27.42 -4.74
C SER A 40 -69.45 -26.92 -3.31
N ALA A 41 -69.83 -25.63 -3.21
CA ALA A 41 -71.20 -25.13 -2.90
C ALA A 41 -71.26 -23.84 -2.01
N CYS A 42 -72.28 -23.01 -2.30
CA CYS A 42 -72.88 -21.91 -1.52
C CYS A 42 -72.03 -20.71 -1.02
N GLY A 43 -72.53 -19.50 -1.29
CA GLY A 43 -72.22 -18.27 -0.54
C GLY A 43 -73.21 -18.02 0.62
N PRO A 44 -73.41 -16.78 1.12
CA PRO A 44 -72.91 -15.50 0.60
C PRO A 44 -72.24 -14.57 1.64
N ALA A 45 -71.77 -13.42 1.13
CA ALA A 45 -71.63 -12.12 1.81
C ALA A 45 -70.71 -12.00 3.06
N ARG A 46 -69.60 -11.27 2.86
CA ARG A 46 -69.25 -10.11 3.70
C ARG A 46 -68.34 -9.15 2.95
N SER A 47 -68.63 -7.85 3.06
CA SER A 47 -67.82 -6.76 2.53
C SER A 47 -66.55 -6.59 3.36
N SER A 48 -65.44 -6.27 2.68
CA SER A 48 -64.18 -5.82 3.28
C SER A 48 -63.63 -4.65 2.46
N PRO A 49 -62.95 -3.66 3.09
CA PRO A 49 -62.69 -2.37 2.47
C PRO A 49 -61.57 -2.42 1.43
N ALA A 50 -61.64 -1.49 0.47
CA ALA A 50 -60.60 -1.28 -0.52
C ALA A 50 -59.30 -0.77 0.16
N PHE A 51 -58.26 -1.59 0.16
CA PHE A 51 -56.91 -1.14 0.54
C PHE A 51 -56.28 -0.34 -0.60
N ALA A 52 -56.35 0.99 -0.50
CA ALA A 52 -55.54 1.90 -1.28
C ALA A 52 -54.06 1.79 -0.84
N GLY A 53 -53.32 0.85 -1.45
CA GLY A 53 -51.98 0.45 -0.97
C GLY A 53 -50.88 0.29 -2.04
N HIS A 54 -51.12 0.71 -3.29
CA HIS A 54 -50.22 0.40 -4.42
C HIS A 54 -49.42 1.59 -5.00
N ALA A 55 -49.54 2.79 -4.43
CA ALA A 55 -48.91 4.01 -4.98
C ALA A 55 -47.60 4.45 -4.29
N VAL A 56 -47.23 3.86 -3.14
CA VAL A 56 -46.09 4.34 -2.32
C VAL A 56 -44.78 3.58 -2.60
N ILE A 57 -44.86 2.31 -3.02
CA ILE A 57 -43.69 1.46 -3.26
C ILE A 57 -42.77 1.94 -4.42
N PRO A 58 -43.24 2.45 -5.57
CA PRO A 58 -42.33 2.86 -6.64
C PRO A 58 -41.52 4.13 -6.32
N LEU A 59 -41.99 4.98 -5.40
CA LEU A 59 -41.32 6.25 -5.07
C LEU A 59 -40.04 6.05 -4.24
N VAL A 60 -40.00 5.01 -3.39
CA VAL A 60 -38.82 4.71 -2.54
C VAL A 60 -37.66 4.15 -3.37
N ILE A 61 -37.95 3.37 -4.42
CA ILE A 61 -36.91 2.80 -5.30
C ILE A 61 -36.21 3.88 -6.14
N VAL A 62 -36.92 4.92 -6.56
CA VAL A 62 -36.33 6.04 -7.33
C VAL A 62 -35.40 6.91 -6.47
N LEU A 63 -35.68 7.06 -5.17
CA LEU A 63 -34.84 7.86 -4.25
C LEU A 63 -33.50 7.20 -3.90
N VAL A 64 -33.36 5.88 -4.05
CA VAL A 64 -32.10 5.16 -3.77
C VAL A 64 -31.09 5.27 -4.92
N LEU A 65 -31.54 5.62 -6.15
CA LEU A 65 -30.68 5.73 -7.33
C LEU A 65 -29.95 7.08 -7.47
N GLY A 66 -30.26 8.07 -6.64
CA GLY A 66 -29.61 9.40 -6.66
C GLY A 66 -28.26 9.51 -5.94
N GLY A 67 -27.77 8.41 -5.35
CA GLY A 67 -26.70 8.44 -4.32
C GLY A 67 -25.27 8.10 -4.76
N CYS A 68 -25.00 7.88 -6.06
CA CYS A 68 -23.68 7.43 -6.54
C CYS A 68 -23.08 8.38 -7.60
N ALA A 69 -23.01 9.68 -7.30
CA ALA A 69 -22.09 10.57 -7.99
C ALA A 69 -20.64 10.23 -7.56
N GLY A 70 -20.00 9.31 -8.29
CA GLY A 70 -18.59 8.99 -8.10
C GLY A 70 -17.69 10.22 -8.32
N ARG A 71 -16.46 10.17 -7.82
CA ARG A 71 -15.45 11.21 -8.11
C ARG A 71 -15.28 11.34 -9.63
N PRO A 72 -15.17 12.56 -10.19
CA PRO A 72 -14.87 12.73 -11.60
C PRO A 72 -13.59 12.00 -12.01
N GLU A 73 -13.69 11.22 -13.08
CA GLU A 73 -12.57 10.59 -13.77
C GLU A 73 -11.96 11.56 -14.81
N SER A 74 -10.93 11.14 -15.56
CA SER A 74 -10.30 11.94 -16.63
C SER A 74 -9.59 13.24 -16.15
N VAL A 75 -9.22 13.31 -14.87
CA VAL A 75 -8.70 14.52 -14.19
C VAL A 75 -7.25 14.92 -14.52
N LEU A 76 -6.48 14.10 -15.26
CA LEU A 76 -5.05 14.33 -15.50
C LEU A 76 -4.73 15.10 -16.80
N LYS A 77 -5.74 15.62 -17.51
CA LYS A 77 -5.52 16.47 -18.69
C LYS A 77 -4.83 17.77 -18.25
N PRO A 78 -3.68 18.15 -18.84
CA PRO A 78 -2.97 19.36 -18.44
C PRO A 78 -3.82 20.64 -18.55
N VAL A 79 -3.76 21.48 -17.53
CA VAL A 79 -4.39 22.80 -17.48
C VAL A 79 -3.35 23.90 -17.18
N PRO A 80 -3.62 25.19 -17.46
CA PRO A 80 -2.75 26.28 -17.06
C PRO A 80 -2.59 26.37 -15.53
N VAL A 81 -1.49 26.96 -15.06
CA VAL A 81 -1.24 27.15 -13.62
C VAL A 81 -2.01 28.36 -13.06
N ALA A 82 -2.49 28.24 -11.82
CA ALA A 82 -3.09 29.34 -11.07
C ALA A 82 -2.05 30.31 -10.49
N SER A 83 -2.48 31.53 -10.17
CA SER A 83 -1.67 32.53 -9.46
C SER A 83 -1.32 32.05 -8.06
N ASP A 84 -0.02 32.09 -7.73
CA ASP A 84 0.56 31.68 -6.43
C ASP A 84 0.34 30.20 -6.05
N ALA A 85 0.04 29.34 -7.03
CA ALA A 85 -0.08 27.90 -6.80
C ALA A 85 1.29 27.21 -6.69
N SER A 86 1.46 26.41 -5.64
CA SER A 86 2.64 25.56 -5.46
C SER A 86 2.66 24.44 -6.52
N GLN A 87 3.85 23.97 -6.89
CA GLN A 87 4.01 22.90 -7.88
C GLN A 87 4.84 21.74 -7.33
N VAL A 88 4.36 20.50 -7.53
CA VAL A 88 5.12 19.28 -7.27
C VAL A 88 5.45 18.62 -8.60
N ASN A 89 6.75 18.61 -8.94
CA ASN A 89 7.31 17.98 -10.13
C ASN A 89 7.88 16.61 -9.74
N MET A 90 7.39 15.52 -10.33
CA MET A 90 7.71 14.13 -9.97
C MET A 90 7.94 13.21 -11.18
N LEU A 91 8.74 12.17 -10.99
CA LEU A 91 8.73 11.01 -11.90
C LEU A 91 7.70 9.99 -11.43
N VAL A 92 6.92 9.45 -12.37
CA VAL A 92 5.95 8.38 -12.11
C VAL A 92 6.32 7.15 -12.92
N PHE A 93 6.82 6.14 -12.23
CA PHE A 93 7.04 4.79 -12.75
C PHE A 93 5.76 3.98 -12.60
N THR A 94 5.39 3.21 -13.61
CA THR A 94 4.16 2.41 -13.58
C THR A 94 4.26 1.09 -14.35
N THR A 95 3.68 0.05 -13.78
CA THR A 95 3.41 -1.25 -14.43
C THR A 95 1.96 -1.37 -14.92
N ARG A 96 1.19 -0.27 -14.90
CA ARG A 96 -0.18 -0.22 -15.41
C ARG A 96 -0.21 -0.23 -16.94
N LYS A 97 -1.29 -0.77 -17.50
CA LYS A 97 -1.62 -0.70 -18.93
C LYS A 97 -1.98 0.76 -19.26
N PRO A 98 -1.40 1.36 -20.32
CA PRO A 98 -1.84 2.67 -20.81
C PRO A 98 -3.35 2.70 -21.11
N ALA A 99 -3.98 3.84 -20.86
CA ALA A 99 -5.36 4.11 -21.24
C ALA A 99 -5.39 5.06 -22.45
N ASP A 100 -6.40 4.91 -23.31
CA ASP A 100 -6.55 5.76 -24.50
C ASP A 100 -7.04 7.18 -24.15
N ASP A 101 -7.67 7.37 -22.97
CA ASP A 101 -8.05 8.69 -22.48
C ASP A 101 -6.84 9.43 -21.87
N PRO A 102 -6.42 10.58 -22.43
CA PRO A 102 -5.31 11.37 -21.89
C PRO A 102 -5.59 11.98 -20.50
N GLY A 103 -6.83 11.92 -20.00
CA GLY A 103 -7.16 12.28 -18.61
C GLY A 103 -7.01 11.16 -17.60
N LEU A 104 -6.88 9.91 -18.05
CA LEU A 104 -6.61 8.75 -17.20
C LEU A 104 -5.14 8.35 -17.26
N LEU A 105 -4.53 8.43 -18.46
CA LEU A 105 -3.16 8.01 -18.81
C LEU A 105 -2.90 6.50 -18.67
N TYR A 106 -3.34 5.87 -17.57
CA TYR A 106 -3.18 4.45 -17.27
C TYR A 106 -4.41 3.89 -16.54
N SER A 107 -4.75 2.64 -16.85
CA SER A 107 -5.90 1.95 -16.25
C SER A 107 -5.52 1.19 -14.95
N GLY A 108 -6.47 0.42 -14.42
CA GLY A 108 -6.21 -0.57 -13.37
C GLY A 108 -5.64 -1.90 -13.87
N ASP A 109 -5.53 -2.10 -15.19
CA ASP A 109 -5.05 -3.36 -15.76
C ASP A 109 -3.52 -3.43 -15.81
N ARG A 110 -2.97 -4.65 -15.80
CA ARG A 110 -1.53 -4.92 -15.90
C ARG A 110 -1.00 -4.56 -17.30
N GLY A 111 0.01 -3.70 -17.35
CA GLY A 111 0.78 -3.39 -18.54
C GLY A 111 1.99 -4.32 -18.67
N THR A 112 2.40 -4.60 -19.90
CA THR A 112 3.50 -5.54 -20.20
C THR A 112 4.91 -4.95 -20.07
N ALA A 113 5.02 -3.66 -19.75
CA ALA A 113 6.29 -2.95 -19.62
C ALA A 113 6.18 -1.86 -18.54
N ILE A 114 7.33 -1.44 -18.00
CA ILE A 114 7.42 -0.28 -17.11
C ILE A 114 7.32 0.98 -17.98
N SER A 115 6.33 1.82 -17.73
CA SER A 115 6.26 3.18 -18.27
C SER A 115 6.79 4.20 -17.26
N VAL A 116 7.41 5.26 -17.74
CA VAL A 116 7.90 6.39 -16.92
C VAL A 116 7.31 7.68 -17.47
N ASN A 117 6.84 8.55 -16.58
CA ASN A 117 6.25 9.85 -16.91
C ASN A 117 6.86 10.94 -16.02
N ASN A 118 6.98 12.16 -16.55
CA ASN A 118 7.26 13.37 -15.78
C ASN A 118 5.92 14.08 -15.58
N VAL A 119 5.44 14.13 -14.34
CA VAL A 119 4.16 14.73 -13.98
C VAL A 119 4.43 15.95 -13.10
N VAL A 120 3.81 17.08 -13.45
CA VAL A 120 3.81 18.28 -12.61
C VAL A 120 2.38 18.52 -12.14
N VAL A 121 2.19 18.56 -10.82
CA VAL A 121 0.89 18.77 -10.17
C VAL A 121 0.87 20.17 -9.55
N SER A 122 -0.16 20.95 -9.90
CA SER A 122 -0.53 22.19 -9.22
C SER A 122 -1.23 21.85 -7.91
N ILE A 123 -0.82 22.53 -6.86
CA ILE A 123 -1.39 22.48 -5.52
C ILE A 123 -2.12 23.81 -5.28
N PRO A 124 -3.38 23.81 -4.80
CA PRO A 124 -4.12 25.04 -4.53
C PRO A 124 -3.33 26.01 -3.63
N PRO A 125 -3.39 27.33 -3.89
CA PRO A 125 -2.76 28.35 -3.04
C PRO A 125 -3.22 28.24 -1.58
N GLU A 126 -2.34 28.56 -0.62
CA GLU A 126 -2.59 28.30 0.81
C GLU A 126 -3.91 28.88 1.35
N ARG A 127 -4.34 30.04 0.82
CA ARG A 127 -5.65 30.69 1.08
C ARG A 127 -6.86 29.77 0.86
N ASN A 128 -6.74 28.79 -0.04
CA ASN A 128 -7.76 27.84 -0.44
C ASN A 128 -7.35 26.40 -0.09
N ARG A 129 -6.23 26.18 0.63
CA ARG A 129 -5.68 24.86 0.92
C ARG A 129 -6.19 24.30 2.26
N LYS A 130 -6.42 22.99 2.31
CA LYS A 130 -6.50 22.23 3.56
C LYS A 130 -5.40 21.17 3.62
N VAL A 131 -4.45 21.34 4.54
CA VAL A 131 -3.32 20.43 4.75
C VAL A 131 -3.83 19.03 5.12
N GLY A 132 -3.20 17.99 4.56
CA GLY A 132 -3.64 16.59 4.71
C GLY A 132 -4.71 16.16 3.70
N GLU A 133 -5.40 17.11 3.05
CA GLU A 133 -6.47 16.81 2.10
C GLU A 133 -6.00 16.84 0.65
N VAL A 134 -6.40 15.82 -0.12
CA VAL A 134 -6.37 15.87 -1.59
C VAL A 134 -7.68 16.51 -2.05
N GLN A 135 -7.63 17.81 -2.33
CA GLN A 135 -8.76 18.56 -2.87
C GLN A 135 -9.04 18.10 -4.31
N TRP A 136 -9.89 17.07 -4.44
CA TRP A 136 -10.18 16.43 -5.70
C TRP A 136 -11.08 17.30 -6.59
N PRO A 137 -10.82 17.39 -7.91
CA PRO A 137 -11.67 18.16 -8.82
C PRO A 137 -13.14 17.74 -8.75
N SER A 138 -14.02 18.69 -8.43
CA SER A 138 -15.49 18.48 -8.47
C SER A 138 -16.05 18.38 -9.89
N ARG A 139 -15.26 18.78 -10.89
CA ARG A 139 -15.58 18.78 -12.32
C ARG A 139 -14.30 18.72 -13.15
N VAL A 140 -14.43 18.41 -14.44
CA VAL A 140 -13.34 18.45 -15.43
C VAL A 140 -13.65 19.56 -16.45
N PRO A 141 -12.69 20.44 -16.82
CA PRO A 141 -11.32 20.50 -16.31
C PRO A 141 -11.23 20.96 -14.83
N PRO A 142 -10.19 20.53 -14.09
CA PRO A 142 -9.91 21.03 -12.74
C PRO A 142 -9.71 22.55 -12.70
N ASN A 143 -10.01 23.18 -11.55
CA ASN A 143 -9.68 24.57 -11.27
C ASN A 143 -8.48 24.65 -10.29
N PRO A 144 -7.25 24.99 -10.74
CA PRO A 144 -6.06 24.97 -9.88
C PRO A 144 -6.05 25.99 -8.73
N GLU A 145 -6.99 26.93 -8.68
CA GLU A 145 -7.22 27.80 -7.52
C GLU A 145 -7.83 27.04 -6.31
N HIS A 146 -8.51 25.91 -6.53
CA HIS A 146 -9.24 25.16 -5.49
C HIS A 146 -9.00 23.64 -5.52
N ASP A 147 -8.63 23.09 -6.68
CA ASP A 147 -8.46 21.66 -6.93
C ASP A 147 -6.99 21.31 -7.18
N PHE A 148 -6.59 20.08 -6.84
CA PHE A 148 -5.36 19.49 -7.39
C PHE A 148 -5.51 19.32 -8.91
N ALA A 149 -4.53 19.79 -9.66
CA ALA A 149 -4.60 19.81 -11.12
C ALA A 149 -3.27 19.39 -11.75
N VAL A 150 -3.30 18.74 -12.92
CA VAL A 150 -2.07 18.44 -13.67
C VAL A 150 -1.70 19.64 -14.54
N LEU A 151 -0.44 20.05 -14.49
CA LEU A 151 0.14 21.07 -15.38
C LEU A 151 0.92 20.43 -16.54
N LYS A 152 1.39 19.20 -16.35
CA LYS A 152 2.23 18.44 -17.29
C LYS A 152 2.15 16.95 -17.00
N ALA A 153 2.10 16.11 -18.03
CA ALA A 153 2.17 14.65 -17.90
C ALA A 153 2.83 14.00 -19.12
N ASP A 154 4.14 14.18 -19.27
CA ASP A 154 4.88 13.71 -20.44
C ASP A 154 5.48 12.33 -20.23
N LYS A 155 5.48 11.47 -21.26
CA LYS A 155 6.30 10.24 -21.28
C LYS A 155 7.78 10.60 -21.19
N VAL A 156 8.52 9.90 -20.33
CA VAL A 156 9.99 9.99 -20.27
C VAL A 156 10.56 8.91 -21.19
N PRO A 157 11.23 9.27 -22.31
CA PRO A 157 11.53 8.32 -23.38
C PRO A 157 12.73 7.41 -23.11
N THR A 158 13.63 7.79 -22.19
CA THR A 158 14.87 7.05 -21.92
C THR A 158 15.27 7.16 -20.45
N GLU A 159 16.07 6.20 -19.98
CA GLU A 159 16.72 6.28 -18.66
C GLU A 159 17.57 7.56 -18.53
N SER A 160 18.26 7.97 -19.60
CA SER A 160 19.03 9.24 -19.62
C SER A 160 18.14 10.45 -19.34
N ALA A 161 16.92 10.52 -19.88
CA ALA A 161 15.98 11.61 -19.60
C ALA A 161 15.49 11.59 -18.14
N ALA A 162 15.27 10.41 -17.53
CA ALA A 162 14.97 10.28 -16.11
C ALA A 162 16.14 10.73 -15.22
N LEU A 163 17.38 10.39 -15.60
CA LEU A 163 18.60 10.83 -14.91
C LEU A 163 18.82 12.36 -15.03
N GLN A 164 18.54 12.94 -16.20
CA GLN A 164 18.59 14.39 -16.42
C GLN A 164 17.55 15.13 -15.58
N TRP A 165 16.31 14.62 -15.52
CA TRP A 165 15.29 15.13 -14.61
C TRP A 165 15.79 15.12 -13.16
N PHE A 166 16.31 13.99 -12.68
CA PHE A 166 16.80 13.88 -11.31
C PHE A 166 17.94 14.87 -11.03
N ASN A 167 18.85 15.06 -11.99
CA ASN A 167 19.93 16.03 -11.87
C ASN A 167 19.46 17.48 -11.80
N ALA A 168 18.30 17.80 -12.38
CA ALA A 168 17.68 19.12 -12.34
C ALA A 168 16.82 19.35 -11.08
N THR A 169 16.23 18.30 -10.49
CA THR A 169 15.32 18.40 -9.34
C THR A 169 15.93 18.01 -7.99
N ARG A 170 17.15 17.49 -7.95
CA ARG A 170 17.80 17.02 -6.71
C ARG A 170 18.18 18.16 -5.76
N ASN A 171 17.89 17.97 -4.47
CA ASN A 171 18.46 18.80 -3.42
C ASN A 171 19.99 18.63 -3.28
N LYS A 172 20.61 19.48 -2.44
CA LYS A 172 22.05 19.44 -2.16
C LYS A 172 22.51 18.08 -1.58
N LYS A 173 21.66 17.43 -0.78
CA LYS A 173 21.91 16.11 -0.19
C LYS A 173 21.75 14.95 -1.18
N ARG A 174 21.24 15.20 -2.39
CA ARG A 174 20.95 14.20 -3.42
C ARG A 174 19.92 13.15 -2.98
N GLN A 175 18.94 13.56 -2.18
CA GLN A 175 17.91 12.67 -1.64
C GLN A 175 16.80 12.41 -2.67
N ALA A 176 16.36 11.16 -2.74
CA ALA A 176 15.20 10.70 -3.49
C ALA A 176 14.16 10.14 -2.51
N VAL A 177 12.88 10.38 -2.77
CA VAL A 177 11.79 9.77 -2.03
C VAL A 177 10.90 8.96 -2.98
N ILE A 178 10.80 7.65 -2.75
CA ILE A 178 9.98 6.72 -3.54
C ILE A 178 8.67 6.45 -2.78
N PHE A 179 7.52 6.77 -3.36
CA PHE A 179 6.22 6.39 -2.79
C PHE A 179 5.57 5.20 -3.50
N VAL A 180 5.02 4.27 -2.73
CA VAL A 180 4.28 3.09 -3.22
C VAL A 180 2.87 3.10 -2.61
N HIS A 181 1.87 3.31 -3.46
CA HIS A 181 0.48 3.44 -3.01
C HIS A 181 -0.14 2.13 -2.50
N GLY A 182 -1.24 2.26 -1.75
CA GLY A 182 -2.05 1.16 -1.22
C GLY A 182 -3.07 0.57 -2.20
N PHE A 183 -3.91 -0.31 -1.66
CA PHE A 183 -5.07 -0.90 -2.33
C PHE A 183 -6.11 0.16 -2.70
N ASN A 184 -6.97 -0.13 -3.70
CA ASN A 184 -8.12 0.71 -4.06
C ASN A 184 -7.75 2.13 -4.54
N ASN A 185 -6.62 2.27 -5.26
CA ASN A 185 -6.17 3.55 -5.84
C ASN A 185 -6.12 3.49 -7.37
N THR A 186 -6.74 4.46 -8.05
CA THR A 186 -6.47 4.71 -9.47
C THR A 186 -5.06 5.29 -9.67
N TYR A 187 -4.64 5.46 -10.93
CA TYR A 187 -3.39 6.18 -11.23
C TYR A 187 -3.45 7.64 -10.73
N SER A 188 -4.60 8.31 -10.91
CA SER A 188 -4.86 9.67 -10.45
C SER A 188 -4.82 9.81 -8.92
N ASP A 189 -5.41 8.86 -8.18
CA ASP A 189 -5.33 8.84 -6.70
C ASP A 189 -3.89 8.79 -6.21
N ALA A 190 -3.07 7.94 -6.83
CA ALA A 190 -1.66 7.81 -6.47
C ALA A 190 -0.85 9.08 -6.77
N VAL A 191 -1.10 9.72 -7.93
CA VAL A 191 -0.44 10.98 -8.34
C VAL A 191 -0.78 12.12 -7.37
N PHE A 192 -2.07 12.38 -7.14
CA PHE A 192 -2.48 13.51 -6.29
C PHE A 192 -2.18 13.27 -4.81
N ARG A 193 -2.33 12.03 -4.29
CA ARG A 193 -1.96 11.73 -2.89
C ARG A 193 -0.46 11.89 -2.66
N PHE A 194 0.40 11.49 -3.60
CA PHE A 194 1.83 11.70 -3.44
C PHE A 194 2.22 13.18 -3.57
N ALA A 195 1.60 13.93 -4.48
CA ALA A 195 1.78 15.38 -4.58
C ALA A 195 1.42 16.08 -3.25
N GLN A 196 0.32 15.67 -2.62
CA GLN A 196 -0.11 16.16 -1.30
C GLN A 196 0.93 15.84 -0.21
N ILE A 197 1.41 14.59 -0.12
CA ILE A 197 2.42 14.19 0.86
C ILE A 197 3.72 14.99 0.70
N ILE A 198 4.20 15.19 -0.53
CA ILE A 198 5.43 15.95 -0.79
C ILE A 198 5.28 17.42 -0.40
N HIS A 199 4.18 18.05 -0.83
CA HIS A 199 3.89 19.44 -0.50
C HIS A 199 3.78 19.67 1.02
N ASP A 200 2.92 18.88 1.69
CA ASP A 200 2.59 19.10 3.11
C ASP A 200 3.70 18.68 4.08
N SER A 201 4.62 17.80 3.63
CA SER A 201 5.81 17.44 4.42
C SER A 201 6.91 18.50 4.35
N GLY A 202 6.87 19.40 3.36
CA GLY A 202 7.90 20.39 3.12
C GLY A 202 9.25 19.80 2.74
N THR A 203 9.29 18.56 2.24
CA THR A 203 10.54 17.92 1.81
C THR A 203 11.01 18.46 0.46
N ASP A 204 12.33 18.66 0.31
CA ASP A 204 12.98 19.02 -0.95
C ASP A 204 13.63 17.82 -1.67
N ALA A 205 13.43 16.60 -1.15
CA ALA A 205 13.88 15.37 -1.79
C ALA A 205 13.14 15.15 -3.12
N SER A 206 13.86 14.67 -4.15
CA SER A 206 13.26 14.46 -5.48
C SER A 206 12.17 13.38 -5.43
N PRO A 207 10.92 13.70 -5.79
CA PRO A 207 9.80 12.79 -5.60
C PRO A 207 9.66 11.81 -6.77
N ILE A 208 9.60 10.52 -6.44
CA ILE A 208 9.43 9.42 -7.38
C ILE A 208 8.21 8.60 -6.92
N LEU A 209 7.19 8.52 -7.77
CA LEU A 209 6.02 7.68 -7.55
C LEU A 209 6.23 6.34 -8.24
N PHE A 210 5.98 5.24 -7.54
CA PHE A 210 5.81 3.92 -8.14
C PHE A 210 4.35 3.50 -8.02
N THR A 211 3.68 3.33 -9.16
CA THR A 211 2.29 2.85 -9.22
C THR A 211 2.21 1.45 -9.79
N TRP A 212 1.34 0.63 -9.21
CA TRP A 212 1.06 -0.73 -9.62
C TRP A 212 -0.42 -0.90 -9.99
N PRO A 213 -0.84 -1.97 -10.69
CA PRO A 213 -2.18 -2.10 -11.26
C PRO A 213 -3.27 -2.39 -10.22
N SER A 214 -3.64 -1.36 -9.47
CA SER A 214 -4.84 -1.33 -8.65
C SER A 214 -6.02 -0.84 -9.48
N ARG A 215 -7.17 -1.52 -9.37
CA ARG A 215 -8.40 -1.15 -10.08
C ARG A 215 -9.21 -0.02 -9.47
N GLY A 216 -8.83 0.49 -8.29
CA GLY A 216 -9.63 1.53 -7.61
C GLY A 216 -11.01 1.01 -7.17
N SER A 217 -11.12 -0.29 -6.91
CA SER A 217 -12.37 -0.98 -6.56
C SER A 217 -12.16 -1.88 -5.34
N VAL A 218 -13.02 -1.71 -4.32
CA VAL A 218 -13.01 -2.53 -3.10
C VAL A 218 -13.29 -4.01 -3.37
N PHE A 219 -13.93 -4.32 -4.50
CA PHE A 219 -14.27 -5.68 -4.92
C PHE A 219 -13.11 -6.41 -5.61
N ASP A 220 -12.08 -5.68 -6.08
CA ASP A 220 -10.94 -6.22 -6.83
C ASP A 220 -9.76 -6.62 -5.92
N TYR A 221 -9.94 -6.76 -4.60
CA TYR A 221 -8.87 -7.03 -3.63
C TYR A 221 -7.92 -8.18 -4.03
N LEU A 222 -8.45 -9.31 -4.52
CA LEU A 222 -7.63 -10.44 -4.99
C LEU A 222 -6.84 -10.10 -6.27
N TYR A 223 -7.45 -9.38 -7.20
CA TYR A 223 -6.77 -8.94 -8.42
C TYR A 223 -5.65 -7.94 -8.07
N ASP A 224 -5.94 -6.96 -7.21
CA ASP A 224 -4.98 -5.96 -6.74
C ASP A 224 -3.81 -6.62 -5.99
N LYS A 225 -4.07 -7.59 -5.10
CA LYS A 225 -3.05 -8.36 -4.40
C LYS A 225 -2.09 -9.07 -5.37
N GLU A 226 -2.62 -9.78 -6.35
CA GLU A 226 -1.80 -10.41 -7.40
C GLU A 226 -1.08 -9.37 -8.30
N SER A 227 -1.68 -8.19 -8.50
CA SER A 227 -1.07 -7.07 -9.23
C SER A 227 0.09 -6.42 -8.48
N THR A 228 0.13 -6.48 -7.14
CA THR A 228 1.33 -6.13 -6.38
C THR A 228 2.46 -7.10 -6.68
N THR A 229 2.23 -8.42 -6.53
CA THR A 229 3.23 -9.46 -6.80
C THR A 229 3.75 -9.40 -8.24
N TYR A 230 2.87 -9.13 -9.22
CA TYR A 230 3.24 -8.86 -10.62
C TYR A 230 4.24 -7.71 -10.76
N SER A 231 4.07 -6.66 -9.96
CA SER A 231 4.87 -5.42 -10.03
C SER A 231 6.18 -5.46 -9.24
N ARG A 232 6.40 -6.50 -8.41
CA ARG A 232 7.59 -6.65 -7.54
C ARG A 232 8.89 -6.38 -8.27
N ARG A 233 9.07 -7.03 -9.43
CA ARG A 233 10.31 -6.95 -10.22
C ARG A 233 10.61 -5.54 -10.73
N ALA A 234 9.57 -4.78 -11.06
CA ALA A 234 9.71 -3.40 -11.51
C ALA A 234 10.12 -2.45 -10.38
N LEU A 235 9.63 -2.67 -9.16
CA LEU A 235 10.06 -1.92 -7.98
C LEU A 235 11.50 -2.28 -7.57
N GLU A 236 11.89 -3.56 -7.65
CA GLU A 236 13.30 -3.97 -7.47
C GLU A 236 14.23 -3.20 -8.43
N ASP A 237 13.85 -3.10 -9.71
CA ASP A 237 14.65 -2.41 -10.72
C ASP A 237 14.71 -0.90 -10.51
N LEU A 238 13.61 -0.26 -10.12
CA LEU A 238 13.63 1.16 -9.70
C LEU A 238 14.59 1.38 -8.52
N ILE A 239 14.50 0.56 -7.46
CA ILE A 239 15.37 0.66 -6.28
C ILE A 239 16.85 0.49 -6.68
N LEU A 240 17.15 -0.49 -7.54
CA LEU A 240 18.51 -0.74 -8.03
C LEU A 240 19.03 0.37 -8.94
N GLN A 241 18.20 0.92 -9.85
CA GLN A 241 18.58 2.03 -10.73
C GLN A 241 18.86 3.30 -9.92
N ALA A 242 17.95 3.68 -9.01
CA ALA A 242 18.13 4.82 -8.12
C ALA A 242 19.41 4.65 -7.26
N SER A 243 19.63 3.47 -6.69
CA SER A 243 20.81 3.19 -5.87
C SER A 243 22.12 3.25 -6.66
N LYS A 244 22.13 2.80 -7.91
CA LYS A 244 23.33 2.81 -8.78
C LYS A 244 23.68 4.20 -9.31
N ASN A 245 22.72 5.12 -9.44
CA ASN A 245 22.97 6.47 -9.93
C ASN A 245 23.93 7.24 -8.99
N PRO A 246 25.12 7.71 -9.45
CA PRO A 246 26.05 8.47 -8.61
C PRO A 246 25.50 9.84 -8.17
N ASN A 247 24.48 10.34 -8.87
CA ASN A 247 23.80 11.58 -8.51
C ASN A 247 22.73 11.41 -7.43
N VAL A 248 22.35 10.17 -7.06
CA VAL A 248 21.53 9.87 -5.88
C VAL A 248 22.47 9.58 -4.70
N GLY A 249 22.26 10.28 -3.59
CA GLY A 249 22.99 10.08 -2.33
C GLY A 249 22.27 9.13 -1.39
N GLU A 250 20.95 9.31 -1.25
CA GLU A 250 20.09 8.58 -0.33
C GLU A 250 18.70 8.37 -0.98
N VAL A 251 18.07 7.25 -0.64
CA VAL A 251 16.72 6.86 -1.04
C VAL A 251 15.92 6.57 0.22
N THR A 252 14.82 7.30 0.40
CA THR A 252 13.77 6.97 1.38
C THR A 252 12.59 6.36 0.65
N ILE A 253 12.09 5.20 1.11
CA ILE A 253 10.89 4.58 0.54
C ILE A 253 9.73 4.78 1.51
N ILE A 254 8.59 5.25 1.03
CA ILE A 254 7.35 5.39 1.79
C ILE A 254 6.32 4.49 1.11
N SER A 255 5.63 3.66 1.87
CA SER A 255 4.62 2.76 1.33
C SER A 255 3.43 2.66 2.26
N HIS A 256 2.24 2.50 1.68
CA HIS A 256 0.97 2.48 2.42
C HIS A 256 0.21 1.19 2.17
N SER A 257 -0.43 0.64 3.20
CA SER A 257 -1.37 -0.48 3.06
C SER A 257 -0.75 -1.67 2.32
N MET A 258 -1.42 -2.24 1.32
CA MET A 258 -0.93 -3.29 0.43
C MET A 258 0.35 -2.92 -0.35
N GLY A 259 0.67 -1.63 -0.51
CA GLY A 259 1.96 -1.19 -1.06
C GLY A 259 3.17 -1.53 -0.18
N THR A 260 2.95 -1.73 1.12
CA THR A 260 4.00 -2.17 2.06
C THR A 260 4.44 -3.61 1.78
N TRP A 261 3.49 -4.52 1.50
CA TRP A 261 3.75 -5.89 1.06
C TRP A 261 4.67 -5.89 -0.17
N LEU A 262 4.30 -5.10 -1.19
CA LEU A 262 5.09 -4.92 -2.41
C LEU A 262 6.51 -4.41 -2.14
N THR A 263 6.63 -3.46 -1.21
CA THR A 263 7.91 -2.83 -0.85
C THR A 263 8.82 -3.81 -0.13
N MET A 264 8.31 -4.56 0.85
CA MET A 264 9.06 -5.60 1.55
C MET A 264 9.49 -6.73 0.60
N GLU A 265 8.59 -7.18 -0.26
CA GLU A 265 8.90 -8.18 -1.28
C GLU A 265 9.99 -7.71 -2.27
N ALA A 266 9.96 -6.45 -2.70
CA ALA A 266 10.98 -5.89 -3.58
C ALA A 266 12.34 -5.72 -2.87
N LEU A 267 12.36 -5.24 -1.62
CA LEU A 267 13.59 -5.13 -0.83
C LEU A 267 14.24 -6.48 -0.56
N ARG A 268 13.41 -7.49 -0.23
CA ARG A 268 13.82 -8.89 -0.11
C ARG A 268 14.38 -9.43 -1.43
N GLY A 269 13.68 -9.21 -2.54
CA GLY A 269 14.14 -9.62 -3.88
C GLY A 269 15.48 -8.97 -4.26
N VAL A 270 15.64 -7.68 -3.99
CA VAL A 270 16.93 -6.96 -4.14
C VAL A 270 18.02 -7.61 -3.29
N ALA A 271 17.78 -7.82 -1.99
CA ALA A 271 18.77 -8.42 -1.09
C ALA A 271 19.19 -9.83 -1.53
N MET A 272 18.25 -10.69 -1.94
CA MET A 272 18.55 -12.02 -2.48
C MET A 272 19.36 -11.97 -3.78
N ARG A 273 19.15 -10.95 -4.63
CA ARG A 273 19.85 -10.78 -5.91
C ARG A 273 21.24 -10.16 -5.78
N THR A 274 21.46 -9.28 -4.79
CA THR A 274 22.70 -8.49 -4.64
C THR A 274 23.47 -8.77 -3.34
N GLY A 275 22.98 -9.68 -2.50
CA GLY A 275 23.58 -10.06 -1.21
C GLY A 275 23.31 -9.08 -0.05
N ALA A 276 22.62 -7.97 -0.31
CA ALA A 276 22.25 -6.93 0.65
C ALA A 276 21.26 -5.95 0.00
N VAL A 277 20.51 -5.19 0.80
CA VAL A 277 19.87 -3.96 0.31
C VAL A 277 20.97 -2.92 0.06
N PRO A 278 20.95 -2.15 -1.06
CA PRO A 278 21.91 -1.09 -1.29
C PRO A 278 21.92 -0.06 -0.16
N ALA A 279 23.10 0.27 0.37
CA ALA A 279 23.26 1.18 1.52
C ALA A 279 22.73 2.61 1.31
N LYS A 280 22.36 2.99 0.08
CA LYS A 280 21.65 4.26 -0.19
C LYS A 280 20.18 4.21 0.20
N VAL A 281 19.55 3.03 0.25
CA VAL A 281 18.22 2.88 0.84
C VAL A 281 18.41 2.95 2.35
N GLY A 282 18.34 4.16 2.90
CA GLY A 282 18.60 4.42 4.32
C GLY A 282 17.36 4.16 5.17
N ASN A 283 16.21 4.63 4.70
CA ASN A 283 14.96 4.71 5.45
C ASN A 283 13.80 4.09 4.66
N VAL A 284 13.01 3.24 5.31
CA VAL A 284 11.78 2.66 4.75
C VAL A 284 10.62 2.86 5.73
N ILE A 285 9.58 3.51 5.25
CA ILE A 285 8.42 3.92 6.04
C ILE A 285 7.21 3.11 5.59
N LEU A 286 6.66 2.31 6.49
CA LEU A 286 5.53 1.42 6.26
C LEU A 286 4.30 1.98 7.01
N ALA A 287 3.37 2.59 6.28
CA ALA A 287 2.15 3.15 6.86
C ALA A 287 0.99 2.16 6.79
N SER A 288 0.39 1.82 7.95
CA SER A 288 -0.68 0.84 8.10
C SER A 288 -0.44 -0.46 7.29
N PRO A 289 0.69 -1.17 7.48
CA PRO A 289 1.05 -2.29 6.61
C PRO A 289 0.04 -3.45 6.63
N ASP A 290 -0.54 -3.72 5.45
CA ASP A 290 -1.28 -4.96 5.17
C ASP A 290 -0.30 -6.08 4.84
N ILE A 291 0.49 -6.46 5.84
CA ILE A 291 1.41 -7.59 5.81
C ILE A 291 1.07 -8.49 6.98
N ASP A 292 1.06 -9.79 6.73
CA ASP A 292 1.03 -10.83 7.74
C ASP A 292 2.29 -10.76 8.62
N VAL A 293 2.15 -10.94 9.94
CA VAL A 293 3.26 -10.77 10.90
C VAL A 293 4.39 -11.78 10.66
N ASP A 294 4.06 -13.03 10.38
CA ASP A 294 5.05 -14.07 10.15
C ASP A 294 5.74 -13.90 8.79
N VAL A 295 5.01 -13.42 7.78
CA VAL A 295 5.59 -13.05 6.49
C VAL A 295 6.54 -11.85 6.64
N PHE A 296 6.15 -10.81 7.39
CA PHE A 296 7.01 -9.65 7.63
C PHE A 296 8.31 -10.04 8.35
N ARG A 297 8.22 -10.86 9.41
CA ARG A 297 9.39 -11.44 10.07
C ARG A 297 10.27 -12.19 9.06
N ARG A 298 9.67 -13.06 8.24
CA ARG A 298 10.40 -13.85 7.24
C ARG A 298 11.10 -12.99 6.19
N GLN A 299 10.44 -11.92 5.72
CA GLN A 299 11.00 -10.96 4.77
C GLN A 299 12.21 -10.23 5.35
N LEU A 300 12.19 -9.86 6.63
CA LEU A 300 13.32 -9.24 7.33
C LEU A 300 14.52 -10.19 7.48
N ILE A 301 14.28 -11.46 7.79
CA ILE A 301 15.33 -12.49 7.91
C ILE A 301 15.99 -12.72 6.55
N GLU A 302 15.20 -12.92 5.49
CA GLU A 302 15.71 -13.19 4.13
C GLU A 302 16.34 -11.97 3.45
N MET A 303 16.10 -10.77 3.97
CA MET A 303 16.81 -9.54 3.62
C MET A 303 18.23 -9.47 4.24
N GLY A 304 18.48 -10.26 5.29
CA GLY A 304 19.75 -10.33 6.01
C GLY A 304 20.03 -9.10 6.87
N GLN A 305 21.29 -8.99 7.33
CA GLN A 305 21.70 -7.94 8.27
C GLN A 305 21.90 -6.54 7.65
N LYS A 306 22.16 -6.49 6.34
CA LYS A 306 22.37 -5.23 5.62
C LYS A 306 21.03 -4.77 5.03
N ARG A 307 20.21 -4.19 5.90
CA ARG A 307 18.85 -3.70 5.65
C ARG A 307 18.69 -2.23 6.07
N PRO A 308 17.73 -1.49 5.50
CA PRO A 308 17.43 -0.11 5.90
C PRO A 308 16.88 -0.03 7.34
N HIS A 309 16.83 1.19 7.88
CA HIS A 309 16.00 1.48 9.04
C HIS A 309 14.51 1.47 8.64
N PHE A 310 13.67 0.79 9.41
CA PHE A 310 12.23 0.71 9.18
C PHE A 310 11.47 1.55 10.20
N THR A 311 10.63 2.49 9.73
CA THR A 311 9.62 3.15 10.56
C THR A 311 8.25 2.60 10.21
N ILE A 312 7.52 2.08 11.20
CA ILE A 312 6.22 1.44 10.99
C ILE A 312 5.15 2.23 11.73
N PHE A 313 4.13 2.73 11.01
CA PHE A 313 2.95 3.30 11.64
C PHE A 313 1.87 2.22 11.78
N THR A 314 1.39 1.99 13.00
CA THR A 314 0.34 1.01 13.31
C THR A 314 -0.87 1.68 13.95
N SER A 315 -2.06 1.09 13.81
CA SER A 315 -3.28 1.53 14.48
C SER A 315 -4.18 0.33 14.77
N ASN A 316 -4.53 0.13 16.03
CA ASN A 316 -5.47 -0.93 16.44
C ASN A 316 -6.94 -0.56 16.16
N LYS A 317 -7.21 0.67 15.69
CA LYS A 317 -8.53 1.15 15.24
C LYS A 317 -8.72 1.08 13.72
N ASP A 318 -7.71 0.62 12.98
CA ASP A 318 -7.72 0.53 11.51
C ASP A 318 -8.73 -0.52 11.02
N LYS A 319 -9.87 -0.04 10.49
CA LYS A 319 -10.98 -0.89 10.04
C LYS A 319 -10.64 -1.60 8.72
N ALA A 320 -9.79 -1.03 7.88
CA ALA A 320 -9.38 -1.65 6.63
C ALA A 320 -8.49 -2.87 6.92
N LEU A 321 -7.56 -2.76 7.87
CA LEU A 321 -6.74 -3.88 8.32
C LEU A 321 -7.55 -4.95 9.08
N PHE A 322 -8.62 -4.57 9.79
CA PHE A 322 -9.57 -5.55 10.33
C PHE A 322 -10.24 -6.38 9.22
N VAL A 323 -10.68 -5.74 8.13
CA VAL A 323 -11.26 -6.44 6.96
C VAL A 323 -10.21 -7.33 6.28
N SER A 324 -8.98 -6.86 6.06
CA SER A 324 -7.90 -7.68 5.49
C SER A 324 -7.56 -8.89 6.37
N ARG A 325 -7.50 -8.71 7.69
CA ARG A 325 -7.33 -9.79 8.67
C ARG A 325 -8.43 -10.84 8.52
N TRP A 326 -9.70 -10.41 8.41
CA TRP A 326 -10.82 -11.32 8.21
C TRP A 326 -10.72 -12.08 6.88
N LEU A 327 -10.46 -11.39 5.76
CA LEU A 327 -10.25 -11.99 4.44
C LEU A 327 -9.06 -12.97 4.40
N SER A 328 -8.07 -12.76 5.29
CA SER A 328 -6.87 -13.59 5.40
C SER A 328 -6.97 -14.69 6.48
N GLY A 329 -8.19 -15.12 6.83
CA GLY A 329 -8.39 -16.24 7.77
C GLY A 329 -8.14 -15.90 9.25
N GLY A 330 -8.18 -14.61 9.61
CA GLY A 330 -8.06 -14.14 10.99
C GLY A 330 -6.63 -13.81 11.45
N VAL A 331 -5.62 -13.98 10.59
CA VAL A 331 -4.21 -13.75 10.94
C VAL A 331 -3.89 -12.27 11.09
N SER A 332 -3.20 -11.92 12.18
CA SER A 332 -2.81 -10.55 12.52
C SER A 332 -2.06 -9.84 11.38
N ARG A 333 -2.24 -8.53 11.31
CA ARG A 333 -1.56 -7.63 10.36
C ARG A 333 -0.55 -6.79 11.13
N VAL A 334 0.63 -6.54 10.56
CA VAL A 334 1.65 -5.68 11.18
C VAL A 334 1.08 -4.29 11.49
N GLY A 335 0.32 -3.69 10.57
CA GLY A 335 -0.29 -2.38 10.79
C GLY A 335 -1.41 -2.35 11.83
N GLY A 336 -1.95 -3.52 12.21
CA GLY A 336 -3.02 -3.64 13.22
C GLY A 336 -2.50 -3.92 14.63
N MET A 337 -1.19 -3.97 14.83
CA MET A 337 -0.60 -4.15 16.17
C MET A 337 -0.84 -2.94 17.07
N SER A 338 -1.22 -3.20 18.31
CA SER A 338 -1.33 -2.19 19.36
C SER A 338 -0.01 -1.97 20.09
N GLN A 339 0.09 -0.86 20.81
CA GLN A 339 1.10 -0.61 21.85
C GLN A 339 1.43 -1.83 22.73
N ALA A 340 0.41 -2.62 23.13
CA ALA A 340 0.58 -3.80 23.99
C ALA A 340 1.20 -5.00 23.25
N ASP A 341 1.03 -5.11 21.93
CA ASP A 341 1.67 -6.12 21.09
C ASP A 341 3.12 -5.75 20.77
N LEU A 342 3.38 -4.45 20.61
CA LEU A 342 4.69 -3.90 20.24
C LEU A 342 5.67 -3.76 21.42
N GLN A 343 5.19 -3.38 22.61
CA GLN A 343 6.04 -3.16 23.80
C GLN A 343 6.93 -4.38 24.17
N PRO A 344 6.46 -5.64 24.12
CA PRO A 344 7.30 -6.80 24.40
C PRO A 344 8.42 -7.02 23.37
N LEU A 345 8.32 -6.43 22.18
CA LEU A 345 9.25 -6.57 21.05
C LEU A 345 10.24 -5.42 20.95
N ALA A 346 10.07 -4.34 21.72
CA ALA A 346 10.82 -3.09 21.62
C ALA A 346 12.35 -3.26 21.53
N ALA A 347 12.93 -4.07 22.42
CA ALA A 347 14.37 -4.32 22.46
C ALA A 347 14.88 -5.05 21.21
N ASP A 348 14.09 -6.00 20.70
CA ASP A 348 14.45 -6.76 19.51
C ASP A 348 14.25 -5.88 18.26
N MET A 349 13.13 -5.16 18.14
CA MET A 349 12.90 -4.17 17.07
C MET A 349 14.04 -3.15 16.99
N LYS A 350 14.51 -2.60 18.12
CA LYS A 350 15.65 -1.69 18.18
C LYS A 350 16.94 -2.31 17.63
N VAL A 351 17.26 -3.54 18.03
CA VAL A 351 18.41 -4.29 17.49
C VAL A 351 18.24 -4.57 15.98
N LEU A 352 17.00 -4.73 15.52
CA LEU A 352 16.70 -4.98 14.12
C LEU A 352 16.69 -3.71 13.25
N GLY A 353 16.76 -2.51 13.84
CA GLY A 353 16.66 -1.25 13.12
C GLY A 353 15.22 -0.89 12.77
N ILE A 354 14.25 -1.25 13.62
CA ILE A 354 12.81 -1.03 13.44
C ILE A 354 12.31 -0.12 14.56
N THR A 355 11.66 0.99 14.20
CA THR A 355 10.93 1.88 15.10
C THR A 355 9.45 1.81 14.78
N ALA A 356 8.63 1.44 15.76
CA ALA A 356 7.17 1.38 15.62
C ALA A 356 6.51 2.59 16.30
N ILE A 357 5.51 3.16 15.62
CA ILE A 357 4.76 4.35 16.04
C ILE A 357 3.27 3.99 16.04
N ASP A 358 2.68 3.88 17.24
CA ASP A 358 1.25 3.67 17.39
C ASP A 358 0.50 5.00 17.15
N THR A 359 -0.38 5.02 16.15
CA THR A 359 -1.24 6.15 15.76
C THR A 359 -2.70 5.93 16.14
N SER A 360 -3.03 4.93 16.97
CA SER A 360 -4.39 4.63 17.42
C SER A 360 -5.06 5.78 18.19
N SER A 361 -4.27 6.73 18.71
CA SER A 361 -4.71 7.95 19.39
C SER A 361 -4.92 9.15 18.45
N VAL A 362 -4.53 9.05 17.18
CA VAL A 362 -4.60 10.15 16.21
C VAL A 362 -5.94 10.14 15.50
N ASP A 363 -6.65 11.27 15.54
CA ASP A 363 -7.90 11.44 14.80
C ASP A 363 -7.62 11.48 13.30
N SER A 364 -8.43 10.74 12.54
CA SER A 364 -8.33 10.62 11.08
C SER A 364 -9.63 11.09 10.43
N HIS A 365 -9.51 11.88 9.37
CA HIS A 365 -10.63 12.28 8.54
C HIS A 365 -11.16 11.12 7.65
N ASP A 366 -10.38 10.05 7.48
CA ASP A 366 -10.81 8.81 6.83
C ASP A 366 -11.66 7.96 7.80
N PRO A 367 -12.93 7.63 7.44
CA PRO A 367 -13.81 6.79 8.24
C PRO A 367 -13.26 5.40 8.59
N LEU A 368 -12.26 4.89 7.85
CA LEU A 368 -11.58 3.62 8.11
C LEU A 368 -10.40 3.74 9.08
N GLY A 369 -9.90 4.96 9.33
CA GLY A 369 -8.70 5.22 10.15
C GLY A 369 -7.39 4.74 9.50
N HIS A 370 -7.40 4.49 8.19
CA HIS A 370 -6.36 3.80 7.43
C HIS A 370 -5.38 4.77 6.75
N THR A 371 -5.77 6.02 6.49
CA THR A 371 -4.91 7.07 5.90
C THR A 371 -4.41 8.12 6.90
N ALA A 372 -4.56 7.89 8.22
CA ALA A 372 -4.13 8.80 9.29
C ALA A 372 -2.70 9.35 9.11
N PHE A 373 -1.77 8.55 8.59
CA PHE A 373 -0.38 8.96 8.31
C PHE A 373 -0.23 10.12 7.31
N ALA A 374 -1.17 10.27 6.37
CA ALA A 374 -1.16 11.24 5.28
C ALA A 374 -2.26 12.31 5.39
N ASP A 375 -3.19 12.15 6.33
CA ASP A 375 -4.24 13.12 6.63
C ASP A 375 -3.94 13.95 7.90
N SER A 376 -3.02 13.51 8.76
CA SER A 376 -2.57 14.26 9.95
C SER A 376 -1.41 15.22 9.61
N PRO A 377 -1.58 16.55 9.72
CA PRO A 377 -0.51 17.52 9.45
C PRO A 377 0.75 17.30 10.30
N GLU A 378 0.60 16.76 11.51
CA GLU A 378 1.70 16.49 12.42
C GLU A 378 2.54 15.31 11.93
N ILE A 379 1.90 14.19 11.56
CA ILE A 379 2.61 13.01 11.04
C ILE A 379 3.34 13.38 9.74
N ILE A 380 2.69 14.13 8.84
CA ILE A 380 3.26 14.53 7.55
C ILE A 380 4.46 15.48 7.72
N ARG A 381 4.40 16.45 8.66
CA ARG A 381 5.54 17.33 8.96
C ARG A 381 6.73 16.55 9.54
N ASN A 382 6.47 15.54 10.37
CA ASN A 382 7.53 14.70 10.93
C ASN A 382 8.08 13.71 9.90
N LEU A 383 7.25 13.19 8.99
CA LEU A 383 7.67 12.46 7.79
C LEU A 383 8.66 13.30 6.95
N GLY A 384 8.41 14.60 6.80
CA GLY A 384 9.36 15.54 6.17
C GLY A 384 10.72 15.60 6.87
N LYS A 385 10.75 15.66 8.21
CA LYS A 385 11.99 15.61 9.01
C LYS A 385 12.74 14.29 8.81
N SER A 386 12.03 13.16 8.82
CA SER A 386 12.60 11.83 8.58
C SER A 386 13.24 11.74 7.18
N ILE A 387 12.54 12.19 6.13
CA ILE A 387 13.10 12.25 4.76
C ILE A 387 14.33 13.18 4.70
N ALA A 388 14.34 14.28 5.46
CA ALA A 388 15.48 15.18 5.57
C ALA A 388 16.69 14.59 6.34
N GLY A 389 16.61 13.33 6.81
CA GLY A 389 17.67 12.65 7.56
C GLY A 389 17.77 13.06 9.02
N GLN A 390 16.72 13.68 9.59
CA GLN A 390 16.62 13.91 11.03
C GLN A 390 16.01 12.68 11.69
N SER A 391 16.63 12.18 12.76
CA SER A 391 16.03 11.09 13.55
C SER A 391 14.72 11.56 14.17
N MET A 392 13.67 10.75 14.01
CA MET A 392 12.38 10.93 14.67
C MET A 392 12.48 10.80 16.21
N GLU A 393 13.62 10.29 16.71
CA GLU A 393 13.89 10.02 18.13
C GLU A 393 14.73 11.13 18.80
N GLY A 394 15.21 12.13 18.05
CA GLY A 394 16.36 12.97 18.44
C GLY A 394 16.12 14.46 18.66
N GLY A 395 14.88 14.91 18.89
CA GLY A 395 14.57 16.30 19.23
C GLY A 395 14.24 16.47 20.72
N GLU A 396 14.85 17.45 21.40
CA GLU A 396 14.46 17.88 22.75
C GLU A 396 13.09 18.60 22.72
N THR A 397 12.04 17.80 22.52
CA THR A 397 10.60 18.04 22.74
C THR A 397 9.92 16.80 22.18
N THR A 398 9.72 15.80 23.04
CA THR A 398 9.38 14.43 22.64
C THR A 398 8.09 14.39 21.82
N LEU A 399 8.02 13.53 20.80
CA LEU A 399 6.77 13.25 20.06
C LEU A 399 5.63 12.79 20.99
N GLY A 400 5.97 12.13 22.11
CA GLY A 400 5.02 11.72 23.15
C GLY A 400 4.62 12.79 24.17
N ASP A 401 5.25 13.97 24.18
CA ASP A 401 4.94 15.05 25.14
C ASP A 401 3.91 16.07 24.61
N ARG A 402 3.66 16.09 23.29
CA ARG A 402 2.72 17.02 22.65
C ARG A 402 1.64 16.37 21.80
N VAL A 403 1.89 15.15 21.33
CA VAL A 403 0.90 14.27 20.71
C VAL A 403 0.84 13.02 21.59
N GLY A 404 -0.32 12.39 21.75
CA GLY A 404 -0.49 11.17 22.56
C GLY A 404 0.13 9.92 21.92
N LEU A 405 1.40 10.01 21.53
CA LEU A 405 2.11 9.13 20.60
C LEU A 405 3.22 8.39 21.36
N VAL A 406 3.00 7.11 21.66
CA VAL A 406 3.96 6.32 22.46
C VAL A 406 5.06 5.78 21.54
N ALA A 407 6.16 6.53 21.42
CA ALA A 407 7.34 6.08 20.67
C ALA A 407 8.11 5.00 21.46
N ILE A 408 7.99 3.73 21.05
CA ILE A 408 8.64 2.61 21.74
C ILE A 408 10.09 2.42 21.27
N GLY A 409 11.02 3.27 21.72
CA GLY A 409 12.44 3.18 21.33
C GLY A 409 13.47 3.78 22.31
N THR A 410 13.07 4.77 23.10
CA THR A 410 13.96 5.56 23.98
C THR A 410 13.46 5.53 25.42
N ALA A 411 14.23 4.91 26.32
CA ALA A 411 13.88 4.84 27.73
C ALA A 411 14.31 6.12 28.47
N ASN A 412 13.35 6.81 29.08
CA ASN A 412 13.55 7.59 30.30
C ASN A 412 12.40 7.26 31.25
N LEU A 413 12.70 6.60 32.36
CA LEU A 413 11.73 6.16 33.35
C LEU A 413 11.51 7.27 34.40
N ALA A 414 10.39 7.98 34.32
CA ALA A 414 9.92 8.88 35.38
C ALA A 414 8.41 8.67 35.61
N GLY A 415 8.06 8.11 36.77
CA GLY A 415 6.79 7.42 37.00
C GLY A 415 5.52 8.27 37.14
N SER A 416 4.37 7.59 37.03
CA SER A 416 3.34 7.52 38.11
C SER A 416 2.05 6.82 37.66
N ALA A 417 1.33 6.29 38.66
CA ALA A 417 -0.09 5.89 38.66
C ALA A 417 -0.51 4.61 37.91
N ALA A 418 -1.08 3.68 38.68
CA ALA A 418 -1.53 2.37 38.22
C ALA A 418 -2.93 2.39 37.59
N ARG A 419 -3.19 1.44 36.68
CA ARG A 419 -4.54 0.94 36.38
C ARG A 419 -4.51 -0.58 36.24
N THR A 420 -5.46 -1.23 36.91
CA THR A 420 -5.63 -2.68 36.96
C THR A 420 -6.00 -3.22 35.57
N VAL A 421 -5.25 -4.21 35.07
CA VAL A 421 -5.53 -4.88 33.80
C VAL A 421 -6.21 -6.22 34.09
N VAL A 422 -7.43 -6.40 33.59
CA VAL A 422 -8.06 -7.73 33.47
C VAL A 422 -7.48 -8.41 32.24
N THR A 423 -6.74 -9.49 32.45
CA THR A 423 -6.03 -10.21 31.38
C THR A 423 -6.93 -11.21 30.66
N ALA A 424 -6.87 -11.18 29.32
CA ALA A 424 -7.23 -12.29 28.44
C ALA A 424 -6.04 -12.51 27.48
N PRO A 425 -5.78 -13.76 27.02
CA PRO A 425 -4.42 -14.18 26.71
C PRO A 425 -3.83 -13.53 25.46
N MET A 426 -2.64 -12.97 25.65
CA MET A 426 -1.77 -12.43 24.61
C MET A 426 -1.30 -13.55 23.67
N ALA A 427 -1.23 -13.27 22.37
CA ALA A 427 -0.35 -14.02 21.46
C ALA A 427 1.11 -13.58 21.71
N VAL A 428 1.66 -13.96 22.86
CA VAL A 428 3.06 -13.67 23.21
C VAL A 428 3.96 -14.40 22.21
N ILE A 429 4.76 -13.64 21.46
CA ILE A 429 5.98 -14.16 20.84
C ILE A 429 6.84 -14.71 21.99
N SER A 430 6.86 -16.04 22.12
CA SER A 430 7.46 -16.77 23.23
C SER A 430 8.94 -16.41 23.40
N SER A 431 9.50 -16.73 24.58
CA SER A 431 10.95 -16.70 24.82
C SER A 431 11.72 -17.35 23.66
N ASP A 432 11.19 -18.48 23.20
CA ASP A 432 11.80 -19.35 22.20
C ASP A 432 11.73 -18.70 20.82
N ALA A 433 10.66 -17.97 20.51
CA ALA A 433 10.55 -17.22 19.26
C ALA A 433 11.48 -16.00 19.22
N ARG A 434 11.71 -15.30 20.35
CA ARG A 434 12.73 -14.24 20.44
C ARG A 434 14.15 -14.79 20.36
N GLN A 435 14.40 -15.93 21.01
CA GLN A 435 15.70 -16.60 20.97
C GLN A 435 15.98 -17.17 19.57
N SER A 436 14.96 -17.70 18.89
CA SER A 436 15.02 -18.10 17.47
C SER A 436 15.37 -16.90 16.60
N LEU A 437 14.68 -15.76 16.73
CA LEU A 437 14.96 -14.54 15.97
C LEU A 437 16.42 -14.09 16.15
N LYS A 438 16.94 -14.09 17.39
CA LYS A 438 18.36 -13.77 17.67
C LYS A 438 19.33 -14.77 17.05
N GLN A 439 18.97 -16.05 16.98
CA GLN A 439 19.77 -17.08 16.31
C GLN A 439 19.67 -17.02 14.78
N GLU A 440 18.52 -16.64 14.20
CA GLU A 440 18.31 -16.42 12.75
C GLU A 440 19.20 -15.29 12.22
N PHE A 441 19.44 -14.30 13.08
CA PHE A 441 20.35 -13.19 12.82
C PHE A 441 21.83 -13.52 13.12
N SER A 442 22.17 -14.72 13.59
CA SER A 442 23.55 -15.21 13.63
C SER A 442 23.90 -15.91 12.31
N SER A 443 25.08 -15.62 11.74
CA SER A 443 25.42 -15.96 10.35
C SER A 443 25.87 -17.41 10.12
N GLU A 444 25.49 -18.34 10.99
CA GLU A 444 25.92 -19.74 10.92
C GLU A 444 24.89 -20.60 10.20
N LYS A 445 25.36 -21.63 9.46
CA LYS A 445 24.47 -22.63 8.87
C LYS A 445 23.81 -23.43 9.98
N LYS A 446 22.51 -23.21 10.19
CA LYS A 446 21.74 -23.95 11.19
C LYS A 446 21.69 -25.45 10.87
N PRO A 447 22.03 -26.33 11.84
CA PRO A 447 21.88 -27.77 11.66
C PRO A 447 20.39 -28.16 11.66
N LEU A 448 20.09 -29.30 11.03
CA LEU A 448 18.80 -29.96 11.15
C LEU A 448 18.65 -30.52 12.57
N ILE A 449 17.72 -29.97 13.37
CA ILE A 449 17.44 -30.44 14.72
C ILE A 449 16.04 -31.07 14.71
N ASN A 450 15.95 -32.36 15.08
CA ASN A 450 14.69 -33.13 15.12
C ASN A 450 13.84 -33.04 13.84
N GLY A 451 14.48 -33.04 12.67
CA GLY A 451 13.81 -32.93 11.37
C GLY A 451 13.38 -31.51 10.97
N GLN A 452 13.67 -30.51 11.81
CA GLN A 452 13.36 -29.11 11.54
C GLN A 452 14.64 -28.32 11.21
N ILE A 453 14.51 -27.40 10.25
CA ILE A 453 15.45 -26.29 10.05
C ILE A 453 14.68 -25.04 10.46
N ALA A 454 15.06 -24.41 11.58
CA ALA A 454 14.54 -23.10 11.94
C ALA A 454 15.10 -22.06 10.96
N TYR A 455 14.23 -21.24 10.37
CA TYR A 455 14.56 -20.30 9.29
C TYR A 455 14.51 -18.85 9.75
#